data_AF-A0A1J9QAR0-F1
#
_entry.id   AF-A0A1J9QAR0-F1
#
_cell.length_a   1.000
_cell.length_b   1.000
_cell.length_c   1.000
_cell.angle_alpha   90.00
_cell.angle_beta   90.00
_cell.angle_gamma   90.00
#
_symmetry.space_group_name_H-M   'P 1'
#
loop_
_entity.id
_entity.type
_entity.pdbx_description
1 polymer ?
#
loop_
_entity_poly.entity_id
_entity_poly.type
_entity_poly.pdbx_seq_one_letter_code
_entity_poly.pdbx_strand_id
1 'polypeptide(L)' 'PPGIVGEDNELEWEIEAILDDRTNRRRREYLVKWVGYDRPTWEPASAMEDTAALDAYESSLAPVGGDNVTG' A
#
# COMPACT_ATOMS: atom_id res chain seq x y z
N PRO A 1 -2.18 -18.20 -9.26
CA PRO A 1 -3.56 -17.72 -9.01
C PRO A 1 -4.15 -17.10 -10.29
N PRO A 2 -5.32 -17.56 -10.77
CA PRO A 2 -5.99 -16.93 -11.91
C PRO A 2 -6.52 -15.58 -11.45
N GLY A 3 -5.96 -14.50 -12.00
CA GLY A 3 -6.44 -13.15 -11.75
C GLY A 3 -7.73 -12.89 -12.51
N ILE A 4 -8.65 -12.18 -11.88
CA ILE A 4 -9.81 -11.60 -12.56
C ILE A 4 -9.21 -10.49 -13.43
N VAL A 5 -9.18 -10.73 -14.74
CA VAL A 5 -8.68 -9.76 -15.72
C VAL A 5 -9.78 -8.71 -15.86
N GLY A 6 -9.55 -7.50 -15.32
CA GLY A 6 -10.40 -6.35 -15.59
C GLY A 6 -10.33 -5.98 -17.08
N GLU A 7 -11.29 -5.20 -17.57
CA GLU A 7 -11.46 -4.91 -19.01
C GLU A 7 -10.21 -4.26 -19.66
N ASP A 8 -9.26 -3.73 -18.87
CA ASP A 8 -7.99 -3.13 -19.34
C ASP A 8 -6.75 -4.05 -19.20
N ASN A 9 -6.92 -5.34 -18.90
CA ASN A 9 -5.81 -6.27 -18.59
C ASN A 9 -5.00 -5.86 -17.34
N GLU A 10 -5.56 -5.01 -16.51
CA GLU A 10 -5.06 -4.73 -15.17
C GLU A 10 -5.72 -5.71 -14.21
N LEU A 11 -4.91 -6.38 -13.40
CA LEU A 11 -5.40 -7.33 -12.42
C LEU A 11 -5.98 -6.55 -11.24
N GLU A 12 -7.31 -6.41 -11.20
CA GLU A 12 -8.02 -5.78 -10.10
C GLU A 12 -8.09 -6.75 -8.91
N TRP A 13 -7.17 -6.60 -7.96
CA TRP A 13 -7.19 -7.32 -6.69
C TRP A 13 -7.61 -6.37 -5.58
N GLU A 14 -8.56 -6.78 -4.74
CA GLU A 14 -9.01 -5.97 -3.62
C GLU A 14 -7.92 -5.93 -2.54
N ILE A 15 -7.44 -4.73 -2.25
CA ILE A 15 -6.43 -4.47 -1.22
C ILE A 15 -7.14 -4.35 0.13
N GLU A 16 -6.72 -5.15 1.10
CA GLU A 16 -7.23 -5.10 2.47
C GLU A 16 -6.60 -3.95 3.24
N ALA A 17 -5.27 -3.86 3.23
CA ALA A 17 -4.49 -2.81 3.89
C ALA A 17 -3.03 -2.80 3.41
N ILE A 18 -2.35 -1.67 3.54
CA ILE A 18 -0.87 -1.63 3.51
C ILE A 18 -0.36 -1.86 4.93
N LEU A 19 0.47 -2.88 5.09
CA LEU A 19 1.03 -3.28 6.38
C LEU A 19 2.33 -2.55 6.70
N ASP A 20 3.14 -2.28 5.67
CA ASP A 20 4.50 -1.78 5.84
C ASP A 20 4.97 -1.08 4.55
N ASP A 21 5.96 -0.21 4.65
CA ASP A 21 6.67 0.37 3.51
C ASP A 21 8.18 0.17 3.66
N ARG A 22 8.85 -0.07 2.53
CA ARG A 22 10.31 -0.13 2.51
C ARG A 22 10.86 0.59 1.31
N THR A 23 12.06 1.14 1.48
CA THR A 23 12.85 1.67 0.37
C THR A 23 13.99 0.72 0.03
N ASN A 24 13.90 0.06 -1.11
CA ASN A 24 14.93 -0.83 -1.62
C ASN A 24 15.57 -0.25 -2.89
N ARG A 25 16.89 -0.03 -2.88
CA ARG A 25 17.65 0.50 -4.03
C ARG A 25 17.02 1.73 -4.69
N ARG A 26 16.52 2.67 -3.87
CA ARG A 26 15.81 3.91 -4.30
C ARG A 26 14.43 3.69 -4.92
N ARG A 27 13.86 2.50 -4.79
CA ARG A 27 12.45 2.22 -5.13
C ARG A 27 11.69 2.03 -3.83
N ARG A 28 10.56 2.74 -3.70
CA ARG A 28 9.60 2.49 -2.62
C ARG A 28 8.76 1.27 -3.00
N GLU A 29 8.58 0.38 -2.03
CA GLU A 29 7.73 -0.79 -2.12
C GLU A 29 6.82 -0.81 -0.89
N TYR A 30 5.58 -1.26 -1.05
CA TYR A 30 4.60 -1.37 0.01
C TYR A 30 4.23 -2.83 0.21
N LEU A 31 4.12 -3.27 1.46
CA LEU A 31 3.66 -4.59 1.82
C LEU A 31 2.14 -4.60 1.84
N VAL A 32 1.55 -5.10 0.75
CA VAL A 32 0.11 -5.11 0.51
C VAL A 32 -0.49 -6.38 1.07
N LYS A 33 -1.47 -6.23 1.97
CA LYS A 33 -2.37 -7.30 2.39
C LYS A 33 -3.55 -7.34 1.42
N TRP A 34 -3.80 -8.50 0.82
CA TRP A 34 -4.87 -8.71 -0.14
C TRP A 34 -6.08 -9.36 0.53
N VAL A 35 -7.28 -8.92 0.17
CA VAL A 35 -8.52 -9.51 0.70
C VAL A 35 -8.62 -10.97 0.27
N GLY A 36 -8.87 -11.84 1.25
CA GLY A 36 -8.97 -13.29 1.01
C GLY A 36 -7.63 -13.97 0.70
N TYR A 37 -6.51 -13.26 0.81
CA TYR A 37 -5.17 -13.84 0.66
C TYR A 37 -4.38 -13.73 1.96
N ASP A 38 -3.90 -14.87 2.44
CA ASP A 38 -3.22 -14.92 3.73
C ASP A 38 -1.86 -14.22 3.69
N ARG A 39 -1.17 -14.32 2.54
CA ARG A 39 0.19 -13.83 2.34
C ARG A 39 0.20 -12.42 1.73
N PRO A 40 0.73 -11.42 2.45
CA PRO A 40 0.97 -10.12 1.86
C PRO A 40 2.16 -10.15 0.87
N THR A 41 2.15 -9.29 -0.13
CA THR A 41 3.22 -9.16 -1.14
C THR A 41 3.78 -7.76 -1.19
N TRP A 42 5.04 -7.63 -1.61
CA TRP A 42 5.67 -6.33 -1.80
C TRP A 42 5.36 -5.82 -3.20
N GLU A 43 4.57 -4.78 -3.29
CA GLU A 43 4.21 -4.12 -4.54
C GLU A 43 4.97 -2.80 -4.69
N PRO A 44 5.36 -2.41 -5.92
CA PRO A 44 6.03 -1.14 -6.14
C PRO A 44 5.09 0.02 -5.83
N ALA A 45 5.64 1.15 -5.37
CA ALA A 45 4.84 2.35 -5.10
C ALA A 45 3.96 2.75 -6.30
N SER A 46 4.46 2.64 -7.53
CA SER A 46 3.68 2.99 -8.73
C SER A 46 2.49 2.08 -9.01
N ALA A 47 2.41 0.89 -8.42
CA ALA A 47 1.20 0.06 -8.49
C ALA A 47 0.18 0.44 -7.41
N MET A 48 0.63 1.12 -6.34
CA MET A 48 -0.20 1.53 -5.20
C MET A 48 -0.61 3.01 -5.27
N GLU A 49 0.06 3.80 -6.12
CA GLU A 49 -0.13 5.25 -6.27
C GLU A 49 -1.60 5.64 -6.56
N ASP A 50 -2.36 4.77 -7.21
CA ASP A 50 -3.79 4.97 -7.52
C ASP A 50 -4.75 4.14 -6.63
N THR A 51 -4.29 3.68 -5.46
CA THR A 51 -5.08 2.83 -4.57
C THR A 51 -5.55 3.55 -3.32
N ALA A 52 -6.81 3.33 -2.92
CA ALA A 52 -7.36 3.88 -1.68
C ALA A 52 -6.63 3.39 -0.42
N ALA A 53 -6.00 2.22 -0.50
CA ALA A 53 -5.20 1.67 0.59
C ALA A 53 -3.93 2.50 0.86
N LEU A 54 -3.32 3.08 -0.19
CA LEU A 54 -2.18 3.97 -0.03
C LEU A 54 -2.58 5.28 0.65
N ASP A 55 -3.70 5.88 0.24
CA ASP A 55 -4.24 7.09 0.88
C ASP A 55 -4.48 6.89 2.38
N ALA A 56 -5.11 5.75 2.74
CA ALA A 56 -5.32 5.40 4.14
C ALA A 56 -4.00 5.20 4.91
N TYR A 57 -3.01 4.58 4.28
CA TYR A 57 -1.69 4.35 4.87
C TYR A 57 -0.92 5.66 5.08
N GLU A 58 -0.85 6.53 4.06
CA GLU A 58 -0.20 7.83 4.16
C GLU A 58 -0.92 8.73 5.17
N SER A 59 -2.24 8.65 5.28
CA SER A 59 -3.02 9.32 6.33
C SER A 59 -2.64 8.83 7.73
N SER A 60 -2.33 7.54 7.87
CA SER A 60 -1.85 6.96 9.14
C SER A 60 -0.40 7.30 9.47
N LEU A 61 0.44 7.51 8.44
CA LEU A 61 1.83 7.93 8.59
C LEU A 61 1.99 9.43 8.78
N ALA A 62 1.03 10.23 8.33
CA ALA A 62 1.02 11.66 8.58
C ALA A 62 1.12 11.87 10.09
N PRO A 63 2.13 12.60 10.59
CA PRO A 63 2.25 12.86 12.00
C PRO A 63 1.02 13.68 12.40
N VAL A 64 0.06 13.01 13.04
CA VAL A 64 -1.05 13.65 13.73
C VAL A 64 -0.39 14.69 14.64
N GLY A 65 -0.65 15.98 14.37
CA GLY A 65 0.07 17.12 14.94
C GLY A 65 0.54 16.88 16.37
N GLY A 66 1.83 16.62 16.50
CA GLY A 66 2.53 16.57 17.78
C GLY A 66 3.10 17.94 18.08
N ASP A 67 2.22 18.89 18.38
CA ASP A 67 2.57 20.10 19.11
C ASP A 67 3.14 19.69 20.48
N ASN A 68 4.45 19.45 20.58
CA ASN A 68 5.14 19.56 21.87
C ASN A 68 6.60 19.97 21.69
N VAL A 69 6.80 21.29 21.60
CA VAL A 69 7.96 21.98 22.16
C VAL A 69 8.25 21.42 23.55
N THR A 70 9.36 20.70 23.71
CA THR A 70 9.88 20.38 25.04
C THR A 70 11.39 20.56 25.05
N GLY A 71 11.82 21.57 25.80
CA GLY A 71 13.13 21.67 26.46
C GLY A 71 14.25 22.32 25.66
#